data_AF-A0A426DG16-F1
#
_entry.id   AF-A0A426DG16-F1
#
_cell.length_a   1.000
_cell.length_b   1.000
_cell.length_c   1.000
_cell.angle_alpha   90.00
_cell.angle_beta   90.00
_cell.angle_gamma   90.00
#
_symmetry.space_group_name_H-M   'P 1'
#
loop_
_entity.id
_entity.type
_entity.pdbx_description
1 polymer ?
#
loop_
_entity_poly.entity_id
_entity_poly.type
_entity_poly.pdbx_seq_one_letter_code
_entity_poly.pdbx_strand_id
1 'polypeptide(L)'
;MDKKINTFTIEQLEKIMITRGAVIRAIPMEVTHVLEKCHADRYPHSEILYLEEYKREMLLVREIPVLAGKFMLQEERNTGSTVKFHTPAFFGSIAEIIRCLQENG
;
A
#
# COMPACT_ATOMS: atom_id res chain seq x y z
N MET A 1 25.89 -21.82 -15.17
CA MET A 1 25.85 -21.68 -13.70
C MET A 1 24.41 -21.42 -13.32
N ASP A 2 23.68 -22.46 -12.95
CA ASP A 2 22.30 -22.33 -12.50
C ASP A 2 22.29 -21.59 -11.18
N LYS A 3 21.83 -20.33 -11.19
CA LYS A 3 21.50 -19.62 -9.95
C LYS A 3 20.36 -20.39 -9.31
N LYS A 4 20.68 -21.18 -8.28
CA LYS A 4 19.66 -21.77 -7.39
C LYS A 4 18.71 -20.64 -7.00
N ILE A 5 17.50 -20.68 -7.52
CA ILE A 5 16.40 -19.85 -7.03
C ILE A 5 16.20 -20.35 -5.60
N ASN A 6 16.71 -19.59 -4.64
CA ASN A 6 16.54 -19.90 -3.24
C ASN A 6 15.06 -19.61 -2.97
N THR A 7 14.23 -20.65 -3.03
CA THR A 7 12.78 -20.53 -2.85
C THR A 7 12.52 -20.04 -1.44
N PHE A 8 12.22 -18.76 -1.32
CA PHE A 8 11.88 -18.13 -0.06
C PHE A 8 10.47 -18.54 0.32
N THR A 9 10.29 -19.12 1.50
CA THR A 9 8.97 -19.57 1.94
C THR A 9 8.17 -18.41 2.53
N ILE A 10 6.84 -18.55 2.53
CA ILE A 10 5.95 -17.59 3.20
C ILE A 10 6.32 -17.50 4.69
N GLU A 11 6.64 -18.62 5.33
CA GLU A 11 7.06 -18.68 6.74
C GLU A 11 8.33 -17.83 7.01
N GLN A 12 9.29 -17.84 6.07
CA GLN A 12 10.49 -17.00 6.17
C GLN A 12 10.13 -15.52 6.02
N LEU A 13 9.18 -15.18 5.14
CA LEU A 13 8.69 -13.83 4.97
C LEU A 13 8.01 -13.32 6.24
N GLU A 14 7.10 -14.12 6.79
CA GLU A 14 6.39 -13.83 8.04
C GLU A 14 7.39 -13.58 9.18
N LYS A 15 8.40 -14.43 9.32
CA LYS A 15 9.43 -14.25 10.34
C LYS A 15 10.19 -12.94 10.17
N ILE A 16 10.58 -12.58 8.95
CA ILE A 16 11.28 -11.30 8.70
C ILE A 16 10.36 -10.12 9.00
N MET A 17 9.11 -10.18 8.54
CA MET A 17 8.11 -9.12 8.78
C MET A 17 7.89 -8.89 10.27
N ILE A 18 7.70 -9.97 11.04
CA ILE A 18 7.50 -9.89 12.49
C ILE A 18 8.77 -9.37 13.20
N THR A 19 9.93 -9.92 12.87
CA THR A 19 11.17 -9.60 13.59
C THR A 19 11.70 -8.20 13.30
N ARG A 20 11.51 -7.71 12.07
CA ARG A 20 12.00 -6.38 11.63
C ARG A 20 10.91 -5.31 11.63
N GLY A 21 9.66 -5.65 11.97
CA GLY A 21 8.52 -4.74 11.82
C GLY A 21 8.27 -4.34 10.35
N ALA A 22 8.65 -5.19 9.39
CA ALA A 22 8.50 -4.88 7.98
C ALA A 22 7.04 -5.08 7.54
N VAL A 23 6.48 -4.07 6.88
CA VAL A 23 5.12 -4.06 6.35
C VAL A 23 5.18 -4.01 4.83
N ILE A 24 4.53 -4.98 4.21
CA ILE A 24 4.34 -5.04 2.76
C ILE A 24 2.89 -4.68 2.46
N ARG A 25 2.68 -3.65 1.64
CA ARG A 25 1.34 -3.20 1.25
C ARG A 25 1.21 -3.18 -0.27
N ALA A 26 0.17 -3.82 -0.80
CA ALA A 26 -0.21 -3.67 -2.19
C ALA A 26 -0.86 -2.29 -2.41
N ILE A 27 -0.48 -1.62 -3.49
CA ILE A 27 -1.10 -0.38 -3.96
C ILE A 27 -2.11 -0.78 -5.04
N PRO A 28 -3.43 -0.63 -4.78
CA PRO A 28 -4.45 -1.06 -5.72
C PRO A 28 -4.38 -0.24 -7.02
N MET A 29 -4.92 -0.83 -8.09
CA MET A 29 -4.96 -0.19 -9.41
C MET A 29 -5.83 1.07 -9.43
N GLU A 30 -6.85 1.10 -8.58
CA GLU A 30 -7.78 2.21 -8.42
C GLU A 30 -8.14 2.33 -6.93
N VAL A 31 -8.33 3.54 -6.45
CA VAL A 31 -8.91 3.82 -5.13
C VAL A 31 -10.16 4.65 -5.30
N THR A 32 -11.15 4.39 -4.45
CA THR A 32 -12.36 5.21 -4.34
C THR A 32 -12.31 5.98 -3.03
N HIS A 33 -12.34 7.31 -3.13
CA HIS A 33 -12.52 8.20 -2.00
C HIS A 33 -14.00 8.52 -1.84
N VAL A 34 -14.49 8.38 -0.62
CA VAL A 34 -15.86 8.77 -0.24
C VAL A 34 -15.77 10.08 0.51
N LEU A 35 -16.29 11.15 -0.10
CA LEU A 35 -16.24 12.52 0.40
C LEU A 35 -17.64 13.08 0.60
N GLU A 36 -17.74 14.21 1.30
CA GLU A 36 -19.00 14.92 1.42
C GLU A 36 -19.41 15.55 0.07
N LYS A 37 -20.72 15.55 -0.19
CA LYS A 37 -21.31 16.11 -1.43
C LYS A 37 -20.91 17.56 -1.70
N CYS A 38 -20.67 18.35 -0.65
CA CYS A 38 -20.31 19.77 -0.76
C CYS A 38 -18.97 20.01 -1.48
N HIS A 39 -18.14 18.98 -1.67
CA HIS A 39 -16.87 19.07 -2.40
C HIS A 39 -16.98 18.76 -3.89
N ALA A 40 -18.19 18.59 -4.43
CA ALA A 40 -18.38 18.22 -5.85
C ALA A 40 -17.76 19.24 -6.83
N ASP A 41 -17.69 20.51 -6.44
CA ASP A 41 -17.04 21.59 -7.19
C ASP A 41 -15.54 21.34 -7.44
N ARG A 42 -14.87 20.65 -6.52
CA ARG A 42 -13.45 20.30 -6.61
C ARG A 42 -13.18 19.06 -7.45
N TYR A 43 -14.21 18.26 -7.75
CA TYR A 43 -14.09 16.97 -8.44
C TYR A 43 -15.13 16.86 -9.57
N PRO A 44 -14.95 17.58 -10.69
CA PRO A 44 -15.97 17.70 -11.74
C PRO A 44 -16.31 16.37 -12.47
N HIS A 45 -15.51 15.33 -12.31
CA HIS A 45 -15.72 14.00 -12.89
C HIS A 45 -16.14 12.94 -11.86
N SER A 46 -16.59 13.36 -10.69
CA SER A 46 -17.02 12.47 -9.61
C SER A 46 -18.51 12.11 -9.71
N GLU A 47 -18.90 11.06 -8.99
CA GLU A 47 -20.27 10.57 -8.93
C GLU A 47 -20.88 10.90 -7.56
N ILE A 48 -22.15 11.31 -7.52
CA ILE A 48 -22.89 11.46 -6.25
C ILE A 48 -23.83 10.27 -6.11
N LEU A 49 -23.65 9.50 -5.04
CA LEU A 49 -24.48 8.35 -4.72
C LEU A 49 -24.96 8.43 -3.29
N TYR A 50 -26.21 8.00 -3.05
CA TYR A 50 -26.66 7.72 -1.70
C TYR A 50 -25.99 6.45 -1.19
N LEU A 51 -25.22 6.57 -0.11
CA LEU A 51 -24.54 5.44 0.52
C LEU A 51 -25.25 5.10 1.84
N GLU A 52 -25.78 3.87 1.92
CA GLU A 52 -26.56 3.41 3.07
C GLU A 52 -25.77 3.46 4.39
N GLU A 53 -24.46 3.14 4.35
CA GLU A 53 -23.57 3.22 5.51
C GLU A 53 -23.54 4.61 6.15
N TYR A 54 -23.69 5.66 5.33
CA TYR A 54 -23.65 7.06 5.76
C TYR A 54 -25.04 7.70 5.85
N LYS A 55 -26.08 7.00 5.38
CA LYS A 55 -27.48 7.47 5.31
C LYS A 55 -27.63 8.83 4.66
N ARG A 56 -26.78 9.13 3.67
CA ARG A 56 -26.76 10.41 2.95
C ARG A 56 -26.11 10.25 1.58
N GLU A 57 -26.35 11.26 0.74
CA GLU A 57 -25.63 11.41 -0.52
C GLU A 57 -24.16 11.76 -0.27
N MET A 58 -23.28 10.98 -0.87
CA MET A 58 -21.83 11.10 -0.77
C MET A 58 -21.24 11.24 -2.17
N LEU A 59 -20.09 11.90 -2.23
CA LEU A 59 -19.29 12.08 -3.43
C LEU A 59 -18.28 10.92 -3.54
N LEU A 60 -18.30 10.18 -4.65
CA LEU A 60 -17.32 9.15 -4.96
C LEU A 60 -16.33 9.70 -5.97
N VAL A 61 -15.06 9.74 -5.57
CA VAL A 61 -13.95 10.13 -6.44
C VAL A 61 -13.09 8.90 -6.67
N ARG A 62 -13.02 8.45 -7.93
CA ARG A 62 -12.12 7.38 -8.35
C ARG A 62 -10.83 7.98 -8.86
N GLU A 63 -9.71 7.46 -8.39
CA GLU A 63 -8.39 7.86 -8.87
C GLU A 63 -7.48 6.64 -9.04
N ILE A 64 -6.53 6.78 -9.96
CA ILE A 64 -5.44 5.82 -10.15
C ILE A 64 -4.23 6.38 -9.40
N PRO A 65 -3.78 5.73 -8.31
CA PRO A 65 -2.58 6.17 -7.60
C PRO A 65 -1.35 6.19 -8.52
N VAL A 66 -0.43 7.13 -8.32
CA VAL A 66 0.81 7.26 -9.11
C VAL A 66 1.63 5.95 -9.15
N LEU A 67 1.54 5.14 -8.09
CA LEU A 67 2.24 3.87 -7.94
C LEU A 67 1.28 2.67 -7.96
N ALA A 68 0.12 2.80 -8.62
CA ALA A 68 -0.85 1.74 -8.84
C ALA A 68 -0.19 0.43 -9.33
N GLY A 69 -0.63 -0.70 -8.77
CA GLY A 69 -0.13 -2.03 -9.12
C GLY A 69 1.24 -2.39 -8.53
N LYS A 70 1.85 -1.50 -7.74
CA LYS A 70 3.12 -1.75 -7.05
C LYS A 70 2.91 -2.21 -5.62
N PHE A 71 3.98 -2.70 -5.01
CA PHE A 71 4.07 -3.01 -3.60
C PHE A 71 4.96 -1.99 -2.89
N MET A 72 4.55 -1.58 -1.70
CA MET A 72 5.33 -0.74 -0.80
C MET A 72 5.89 -1.61 0.33
N LEU A 73 7.19 -1.49 0.59
CA LEU A 73 7.86 -2.00 1.78
C LEU A 73 8.18 -0.83 2.69
N GLN A 74 7.74 -0.91 3.94
CA GLN A 74 8.06 0.07 4.98
C GLN A 74 8.46 -0.65 6.27
N GLU A 75 9.24 0.02 7.12
CA GLU A 75 9.54 -0.45 8.47
C GLU A 75 8.63 0.30 9.44
N GLU A 76 7.71 -0.43 10.08
CA GLU A 76 6.83 0.14 11.09
C GLU A 76 7.62 0.27 12.40
N ARG A 77 8.05 1.49 12.69
CA ARG A 77 8.54 1.83 14.03
C ARG A 77 7.39 2.49 14.75
N ASN A 78 6.75 1.74 15.66
CA ASN A 78 5.70 2.23 16.58
C ASN A 78 6.22 3.26 17.60
N THR A 79 7.15 4.12 17.19
CA THR A 79 7.54 5.29 17.94
C THR A 79 6.35 6.25 17.89
N GLY A 80 5.92 6.80 19.02
CA GLY A 80 4.90 7.86 19.05
C GLY A 80 5.34 9.18 18.38
N SER A 81 6.36 9.13 17.53
CA SER A 81 6.90 10.23 16.74
C SER A 81 6.20 10.27 15.39
N THR A 82 5.79 11.46 14.97
CA THR A 82 5.23 11.74 13.65
C THR A 82 6.30 11.80 12.54
N VAL A 83 7.58 11.72 12.91
CA VAL A 83 8.70 11.75 11.97
C VAL A 83 8.89 10.36 11.35
N LYS A 84 8.83 10.29 10.02
CA LYS A 84 9.18 9.08 9.28
C LYS A 84 10.69 8.86 9.33
N PHE A 85 11.12 7.84 10.06
CA PHE A 85 12.55 7.51 10.18
C PHE A 85 13.13 6.83 8.93
N HIS A 86 12.28 6.18 8.11
CA HIS A 86 12.68 5.55 6.86
C HIS A 86 11.70 5.88 5.74
N THR A 87 12.24 6.15 4.56
CA THR A 87 11.45 6.33 3.34
C THR A 87 10.98 4.96 2.84
N PRO A 88 9.68 4.76 2.56
CA PRO A 88 9.19 3.52 1.99
C PRO A 88 9.85 3.22 0.64
N ALA A 89 10.14 1.95 0.38
CA ALA A 89 10.63 1.47 -0.90
C ALA A 89 9.49 0.85 -1.71
N PHE A 90 9.54 0.97 -3.04
CA PHE A 90 8.47 0.52 -3.93
C PHE A 90 8.99 -0.49 -4.95
N PHE A 91 8.21 -1.55 -5.18
CA PHE A 91 8.60 -2.70 -5.98
C PHE A 91 7.46 -3.14 -6.91
N GLY A 92 7.80 -3.76 -8.04
CA GLY A 92 6.83 -4.30 -8.99
C GLY A 92 6.27 -5.67 -8.58
N SER A 93 6.90 -6.36 -7.63
CA SER A 93 6.45 -7.68 -7.16
C SER A 93 6.89 -7.99 -5.73
N ILE A 94 6.20 -8.95 -5.10
CA ILE A 94 6.64 -9.54 -3.82
C ILE A 94 8.00 -10.22 -3.97
N ALA A 95 8.29 -10.83 -5.12
CA ALA A 95 9.59 -11.47 -5.39
C ALA A 95 10.76 -10.46 -5.32
N GLU A 96 10.55 -9.24 -5.81
CA GLU A 96 11.54 -8.15 -5.66
C GLU A 96 11.77 -7.76 -4.21
N ILE A 97 10.70 -7.67 -3.41
CA ILE A 97 10.80 -7.37 -1.98
C ILE A 97 11.59 -8.46 -1.26
N ILE A 98 11.31 -9.73 -1.56
CA ILE A 98 12.02 -10.87 -0.98
C ILE A 98 13.51 -10.77 -1.26
N ARG A 99 13.92 -10.49 -2.52
CA ARG A 99 15.34 -10.30 -2.86
C ARG A 99 15.98 -9.18 -2.06
N CYS A 100 15.29 -8.04 -1.94
CA CYS A 100 15.75 -6.89 -1.15
C CYS A 100 15.95 -7.26 0.33
N LEU A 101 15.03 -8.01 0.92
CA LEU A 101 15.11 -8.44 2.32
C LEU A 101 16.22 -9.49 2.55
N GLN A 102 16.53 -10.31 1.55
CA GLN A 102 17.63 -11.26 1.59
C GLN A 102 19.01 -10.58 1.48
N GLU A 103 19.13 -9.56 0.62
CA GLU A 103 20.39 -8.83 0.40
C GLU A 103 20.72 -7.89 1.58
N ASN A 104 19.71 -7.32 2.23
CA ASN A 104 19.85 -6.50 3.42
C ASN A 104 19.73 -7.33 4.72
N GLY A 105 20.13 -8.61 4.64
CA GLY A 105 20.08 -9.63 5.68
C GLY A 105 21.01 -9.37 6.84
#